data_AF-A0A7C3TL31-F1
#
_entry.id   AF-A0A7C3TL31-F1
#
_cell.length_a   1.000
_cell.length_b   1.000
_cell.length_c   1.000
_cell.angle_alpha   90.00
_cell.angle_beta   90.00
_cell.angle_gamma   90.00
#
_symmetry.space_group_name_H-M   'P 1'
#
loop_
_entity.id
_entity.type
_entity.pdbx_description
1 polymer ?
#
loop_
_entity_poly.entity_id
_entity_poly.type
_entity_poly.pdbx_seq_one_letter_code
_entity_poly.pdbx_strand_id
1 'polypeptide(L)' 'MTRIEDSWDGIVFYCKDCEKIVEVDRVGKKFVYRCRECKTKNVAFGTEKSIVNYFHVKDKTQEKI' A
#
# COMPACT_ATOMS: atom_id res chain seq x y z
N MET A 1 -14.62 26.57 -14.19
CA MET A 1 -15.07 25.37 -13.45
C MET A 1 -13.83 24.64 -12.97
N THR A 2 -13.90 24.19 -11.72
CA THR A 2 -12.83 23.86 -10.77
C THR A 2 -11.74 22.95 -11.34
N ARG A 3 -10.47 23.35 -11.16
CA ARG A 3 -9.30 22.47 -11.28
C ARG A 3 -9.50 21.33 -10.29
N ILE A 4 -9.78 20.13 -10.78
CA ILE A 4 -9.79 18.95 -9.94
C ILE A 4 -8.32 18.73 -9.59
N GLU A 5 -7.96 19.01 -8.34
CA GLU A 5 -6.68 18.63 -7.79
C GLU A 5 -6.51 17.12 -8.02
N ASP A 6 -5.57 16.75 -8.89
CA ASP A 6 -5.03 15.40 -8.98
C ASP A 6 -4.34 15.09 -7.64
N SER A 7 -5.14 14.75 -6.65
CA SER A 7 -4.71 14.21 -5.38
C SER A 7 -4.28 12.77 -5.61
N TRP A 8 -2.97 12.52 -5.57
CA TRP A 8 -2.39 11.17 -5.52
C TRP A 8 -2.61 10.53 -4.14
N ASP A 9 -3.78 10.76 -3.55
CA ASP A 9 -4.19 10.36 -2.20
C ASP A 9 -4.94 9.03 -2.33
N GLY A 10 -4.21 7.92 -2.23
CA GLY A 10 -4.82 6.59 -2.36
C GLY A 10 -3.90 5.46 -2.81
N ILE A 11 -2.59 5.69 -2.96
CA ILE A 11 -1.64 4.60 -3.20
C ILE A 11 -1.31 3.95 -1.85
N VAL A 12 -1.71 2.69 -1.69
CA VAL A 12 -1.36 1.85 -0.56
C VAL A 12 -0.28 0.83 -0.95
N PHE A 13 0.40 0.31 0.06
CA PHE A 13 1.44 -0.70 -0.10
C PHE A 13 1.03 -2.00 0.57
N TYR A 14 1.08 -3.09 -0.18
CA TYR A 14 0.71 -4.42 0.29
C TYR A 14 1.92 -5.33 0.29
N CYS A 15 2.25 -5.90 1.44
CA CYS A 15 3.33 -6.87 1.53
C CYS A 15 2.77 -8.27 1.31
N LYS A 16 3.29 -9.00 0.32
CA LYS A 16 2.84 -10.36 0.00
C LYS A 16 3.21 -11.36 1.08
N ASP A 17 4.32 -11.14 1.80
CA ASP A 17 4.78 -12.02 2.88
C ASP A 17 3.97 -11.82 4.18
N CYS A 18 3.51 -10.60 4.44
CA CYS A 18 2.72 -10.26 5.62
C CYS A 18 1.20 -10.31 5.34
N GLU A 19 0.81 -10.52 4.07
CA GLU A 19 -0.56 -10.59 3.54
C GLU A 19 -1.49 -9.42 3.96
N LYS A 20 -0.91 -8.25 4.21
CA LYS A 20 -1.63 -7.06 4.68
C LYS A 20 -1.07 -5.78 4.10
N ILE A 21 -1.86 -4.73 4.19
CA ILE A 21 -1.44 -3.36 3.86
C ILE A 21 -0.49 -2.91 4.98
N VAL A 22 0.69 -2.47 4.59
CA VAL A 22 1.76 -2.09 5.52
C VAL A 22 2.42 -0.81 5.08
N GLU A 23 2.99 -0.09 6.04
CA GLU A 23 3.91 0.98 5.71
C GLU A 23 5.23 0.42 5.20
N VAL A 24 5.79 1.11 4.19
CA VAL A 24 7.03 0.73 3.55
C VAL A 24 8.02 1.86 3.59
N ASP A 25 9.30 1.50 3.72
CA ASP A 25 10.38 2.43 3.46
C ASP A 25 10.84 2.31 2.01
N ARG A 26 11.02 3.45 1.35
CA ARG A 26 11.63 3.49 0.03
C ARG A 26 13.13 3.27 0.17
N VAL A 27 13.62 2.12 -0.31
CA VAL A 27 15.04 1.75 -0.20
C VAL A 27 15.69 1.89 -1.57
N GLY A 28 16.15 3.12 -1.88
CA GLY A 28 17.00 3.40 -3.05
C GLY A 28 16.34 4.27 -4.13
N LYS A 29 16.89 4.19 -5.36
CA LYS A 29 16.61 5.12 -6.48
C LYS A 29 15.45 4.71 -7.42
N LYS A 30 14.96 3.47 -7.39
CA LYS A 30 13.97 2.97 -8.39
C LYS A 30 12.90 2.10 -7.74
N PHE A 31 11.75 2.67 -7.34
CA PHE A 31 10.51 1.96 -6.92
C PHE A 31 10.67 0.73 -6.02
N VAL A 32 11.78 0.61 -5.29
CA VAL A 32 12.03 -0.49 -4.36
C VAL A 32 11.49 -0.06 -3.01
N TYR A 33 10.46 -0.76 -2.58
CA TYR A 33 9.84 -0.59 -1.28
C TYR A 33 10.19 -1.78 -0.39
N ARG A 34 10.55 -1.48 0.85
CA ARG A 34 10.82 -2.47 1.88
C ARG A 34 9.71 -2.41 2.90
N CYS A 35 9.09 -3.54 3.20
CA CYS A 35 8.15 -3.62 4.31
C CYS A 35 8.85 -3.31 5.64
N ARG A 36 8.28 -2.43 6.47
CA ARG A 36 8.82 -2.13 7.81
C ARG A 36 8.79 -3.33 8.75
N GLU A 37 7.74 -4.15 8.64
CA GLU A 37 7.54 -5.29 9.53
C GLU A 37 8.42 -6.48 9.15
N CYS A 38 8.30 -6.95 7.91
CA CYS A 38 8.98 -8.16 7.45
C CYS A 38 10.38 -7.88 6.83
N LYS A 39 10.75 -6.61 6.58
CA LYS A 39 12.02 -6.17 5.95
C LYS A 39 12.30 -6.73 4.54
N THR A 40 11.35 -7.45 3.97
CA THR A 40 11.36 -8.02 2.62
C THR A 40 11.10 -6.94 1.57
N LYS A 41 11.62 -7.16 0.35
CA LYS A 41 11.44 -6.28 -0.83
C LYS A 41 10.21 -6.63 -1.68
N ASN A 42 9.39 -7.57 -1.20
CA ASN A 42 8.30 -8.16 -1.95
C ASN A 42 6.98 -7.45 -1.62
N VAL A 43 6.96 -6.15 -1.96
CA VAL A 43 5.83 -5.26 -1.68
C VAL A 43 5.20 -4.82 -3.01
N ALA A 44 3.90 -5.02 -3.14
CA ALA A 44 3.07 -4.47 -4.20
C ALA A 44 2.59 -3.07 -3.82
N PHE A 45 2.42 -2.19 -4.81
CA PHE A 45 1.84 -0.85 -4.62
C PHE A 45 0.68 -0.67 -5.59
N GLY A 46 -0.36 0.04 -5.16
CA GLY A 46 -1.53 0.27 -5.98
C GLY A 46 -2.60 1.02 -5.22
N THR A 47 -3.76 1.25 -5.84
CA THR A 47 -4.91 1.79 -5.12
C THR A 47 -5.47 0.76 -4.16
N GLU A 48 -6.00 1.22 -3.02
CA GLU A 48 -6.64 0.35 -2.02
C GLU A 48 -7.65 -0.62 -2.67
N LYS A 49 -8.53 -0.09 -3.52
CA LYS A 49 -9.50 -0.89 -4.28
C LYS A 49 -8.85 -2.00 -5.11
N SER A 50 -7.73 -1.71 -5.79
CA SER A 50 -7.04 -2.70 -6.61
C SER A 50 -6.37 -3.76 -5.75
N ILE A 51 -5.74 -3.37 -4.64
CA ILE A 51 -5.07 -4.29 -3.72
C ILE A 51 -6.09 -5.18 -3.02
N VAL A 52 -7.16 -4.63 -2.47
CA VAL A 52 -8.22 -5.38 -1.80
C VAL A 52 -8.88 -6.37 -2.76
N ASN A 53 -9.18 -5.93 -4.00
CA ASN A 53 -9.79 -6.79 -5.01
C ASN A 53 -8.83 -7.89 -5.51
N TYR A 54 -7.54 -7.58 -5.70
CA TYR A 54 -6.58 -8.54 -6.25
C TYR A 54 -6.10 -9.55 -5.20
N PHE A 55 -5.84 -9.10 -3.98
CA PHE A 55 -5.32 -9.93 -2.88
C PHE A 55 -6.42 -10.44 -1.94
N HIS A 56 -7.69 -10.13 -2.20
CA HIS A 56 -8.84 -10.52 -1.36
C HIS A 56 -8.63 -10.21 0.14
N VAL A 57 -7.93 -9.12 0.42
CA VAL A 57 -7.59 -8.72 1.79
C VAL A 57 -8.88 -8.29 2.47
N LYS A 58 -9.35 -9.08 3.45
CA LYS A 58 -10.46 -8.66 4.30
C LYS A 58 -9.98 -7.51 5.17
N ASP A 59 -10.41 -6.33 4.79
CA ASP A 59 -10.18 -5.07 5.49
C ASP A 59 -10.31 -5.25 7.02
N LYS A 60 -9.18 -5.16 7.72
CA LYS A 60 -9.13 -5.12 9.20
C LYS A 60 -8.43 -3.84 9.65
N THR A 61 -8.71 -2.72 8.99
CA THR A 61 -8.22 -1.40 9.44
C THR A 61 -9.39 -0.44 9.61
N GLN A 62 -10.39 -0.87 10.36
CA GLN A 62 -11.28 0.02 11.08
C GLN A 62 -11.26 -0.34 12.57
N GLU A 63 -10.27 0.15 13.30
CA GLU A 63 -10.48 0.49 14.71
C GLU A 63 -9.52 1.62 15.10
N LYS A 64 -9.94 2.86 14.85
CA LYS A 64 -9.54 3.99 15.69
C LYS A 64 -10.82 4.44 16.39
N ILE A 65 -11.00 3.96 17.62
CA ILE A 65 -11.92 4.51 18.63
C ILE A 65 -11.26 5.73 19.26
#